data_AF-A0A914P280-F1
#
_entry.id   AF-A0A914P280-F1
#
_cell.length_a   1.000
_cell.length_b   1.000
_cell.length_c   1.000
_cell.angle_alpha   90.00
_cell.angle_beta   90.00
_cell.angle_gamma   90.00
#
_symmetry.space_group_name_H-M   'P 1'
#
loop_
_entity.id
_entity.type
_entity.pdbx_description
1 polymer ?
#
loop_
_entity_poly.entity_id
_entity_poly.type
_entity_poly.pdbx_seq_one_letter_code
_entity_poly.pdbx_strand_id
1 'polypeptide(L)'
;MQNPNINTNCGKSIASSLVVASLSWPTPWVVIVGSFLSTFGAALQCLCSAPRLLQSIAKDDVIPFLAPFARVTKSNEPFLGLLFTAFIAELAILLGAVDDIAAVLDFFFLMCYAFVNLICALHSLLGAPNWRPRFKYYHWSLSVAGAFLCFFIMFASEWHYALIACGLTLAIYKYVEWKGAKKEWGDGIRGLALTTAQYSLLKVEDKDPHPKNWRPQLLILVDGKYSKETIDLRSVNLLNLAGQMKAGRGLAITVGFVKSDNLHGLKKRADDVRICGFSC
;
A
#
# COMPACT_ATOMS: atom_id res chain seq x y z
N MET A 1 25.18 -48.14 25.60
CA MET A 1 24.06 -47.74 26.45
C MET A 1 24.34 -46.33 26.96
N GLN A 2 23.30 -45.48 26.92
CA GLN A 2 23.23 -44.06 27.31
C GLN A 2 24.11 -43.03 26.57
N ASN A 3 23.47 -42.36 25.61
CA ASN A 3 23.67 -40.93 25.37
C ASN A 3 22.98 -40.17 26.53
N PRO A 4 23.50 -39.00 26.96
CA PRO A 4 22.58 -37.87 27.03
C PRO A 4 23.19 -36.53 26.58
N ASN A 5 22.38 -35.81 25.78
CA ASN A 5 22.22 -34.36 25.78
C ASN A 5 23.37 -33.52 25.21
N ILE A 6 23.35 -33.41 23.89
CA ILE A 6 23.89 -32.28 23.14
C ILE A 6 22.98 -31.06 23.40
N ASN A 7 23.05 -30.50 24.62
CA ASN A 7 22.41 -29.22 24.89
C ASN A 7 23.28 -28.10 24.30
N THR A 8 22.79 -27.59 23.19
CA THR A 8 23.13 -26.32 22.55
C THR A 8 23.26 -25.19 23.57
N ASN A 9 24.50 -24.78 23.84
CA ASN A 9 24.83 -23.51 24.47
C ASN A 9 26.06 -22.95 23.72
N CYS A 10 25.83 -22.46 22.50
CA CYS A 10 26.82 -21.71 21.72
C CYS A 10 26.97 -20.27 22.26
N GLY A 11 27.37 -20.16 23.52
CA GLY A 11 27.56 -18.90 24.23
C GLY A 11 28.61 -19.00 25.33
N LYS A 12 29.58 -19.92 25.20
CA LYS A 12 30.70 -20.02 26.14
C LYS A 12 31.62 -18.82 25.96
N SER A 13 31.37 -17.79 26.75
CA SER A 13 32.36 -16.78 27.12
C SER A 13 33.62 -17.51 27.58
N ILE A 14 34.71 -17.35 26.84
CA ILE A 14 36.02 -17.85 27.24
C ILE A 14 36.44 -16.97 28.43
N ALA A 15 36.41 -17.54 29.64
CA ALA A 15 36.77 -16.89 30.90
C ALA A 15 35.82 -15.76 31.40
N SER A 16 34.50 -15.92 31.31
CA SER A 16 33.49 -15.00 31.90
C SER A 16 33.55 -13.54 31.40
N SER A 17 34.35 -13.26 30.38
CA SER A 17 34.44 -11.97 29.69
C SER A 17 33.88 -12.07 28.27
N LEU A 18 33.34 -10.96 27.77
CA LEU A 18 32.86 -10.84 26.39
C LEU A 18 34.02 -11.14 25.42
N VAL A 19 33.87 -12.14 24.54
CA VAL A 19 34.98 -12.60 23.66
C VAL A 19 35.54 -11.46 22.82
N VAL A 20 34.68 -10.59 22.28
CA VAL A 20 35.11 -9.42 21.52
C VAL A 20 35.81 -8.35 22.39
N ALA A 21 35.51 -8.27 23.69
CA ALA A 21 36.22 -7.38 24.61
C ALA A 21 37.65 -7.87 24.88
N SER A 22 37.89 -9.19 24.89
CA SER A 22 39.23 -9.77 25.07
C SER A 22 40.20 -9.44 23.92
N LEU A 23 39.67 -9.18 22.72
CA LEU A 23 40.44 -8.81 21.54
C LEU A 23 40.68 -7.29 21.42
N SER A 24 40.03 -6.48 22.26
CA SER A 24 40.01 -5.03 22.10
C SER A 24 41.23 -4.32 22.72
N TRP A 25 41.72 -3.31 22.01
CA TRP A 25 42.75 -2.36 22.46
C TRP A 25 42.09 -0.98 22.64
N PRO A 26 42.41 -0.16 23.67
CA PRO A 26 43.47 -0.32 24.66
C PRO A 26 43.11 -1.10 25.93
N THR A 27 41.82 -1.21 26.30
CA THR A 27 41.38 -2.07 27.43
C THR A 27 40.01 -2.72 27.13
N PRO A 28 39.72 -3.93 27.65
CA PRO A 28 38.43 -4.60 27.48
C PRO A 28 37.22 -3.79 27.96
N TRP A 29 37.42 -2.92 28.96
CA TRP A 29 36.39 -2.04 29.50
C TRP A 29 35.83 -1.06 28.47
N VAL A 30 36.62 -0.69 27.46
CA VAL A 30 36.15 0.20 26.38
C VAL A 30 34.97 -0.42 25.64
N VAL A 31 35.05 -1.72 25.35
CA VAL A 31 33.96 -2.43 24.65
C VAL A 31 32.77 -2.65 25.58
N ILE A 32 32.99 -2.97 26.85
CA ILE A 32 31.88 -3.20 27.80
C ILE A 32 31.11 -1.89 28.05
N VAL A 33 31.80 -0.80 28.37
CA VAL A 33 31.16 0.51 28.62
C VAL A 33 30.56 1.06 27.32
N GLY A 34 31.29 0.94 26.20
CA GLY A 34 30.83 1.40 24.90
C GLY A 34 29.57 0.67 24.42
N SER A 35 29.54 -0.66 24.52
CA SER A 35 28.36 -1.46 24.15
C SER A 35 27.16 -1.15 25.05
N PHE A 36 27.37 -0.97 26.37
CA PHE A 36 26.30 -0.56 27.28
C PHE A 36 25.72 0.82 26.91
N LEU A 37 26.57 1.84 26.73
CA LEU A 37 26.11 3.18 26.35
C LEU A 37 25.43 3.18 24.98
N SER A 38 25.95 2.40 24.02
CA SER A 38 25.38 2.29 22.67
C SER A 38 24.00 1.65 22.69
N THR A 39 23.83 0.55 23.41
CA THR A 39 22.52 -0.12 23.57
C THR A 39 21.52 0.77 24.30
N PHE A 40 21.96 1.48 25.34
CA PHE A 40 21.10 2.42 26.07
C PHE A 40 20.63 3.59 25.17
N GLY A 41 21.54 4.17 24.39
CA GLY A 41 21.21 5.22 23.42
C GLY A 41 20.24 4.75 22.34
N ALA A 42 20.46 3.56 21.78
CA ALA A 42 19.56 2.95 20.80
C ALA A 42 18.16 2.69 21.39
N ALA A 43 18.10 2.16 22.62
CA ALA A 43 16.84 1.92 23.32
C ALA A 43 16.05 3.22 23.54
N LEU A 44 16.71 4.31 23.99
CA LEU A 44 16.08 5.62 24.13
C LEU A 44 15.56 6.17 22.80
N GLN A 45 16.34 6.04 21.72
CA GLN A 45 15.91 6.45 20.38
C GLN A 45 14.66 5.69 19.94
N CYS A 46 14.62 4.37 20.13
CA CYS A 46 13.45 3.54 19.81
C CYS A 46 12.23 3.93 20.66
N LEU A 47 12.42 4.16 21.96
CA LEU A 47 11.37 4.56 22.90
C LEU A 47 10.73 5.91 22.53
N CYS A 48 11.50 6.85 21.98
CA CYS A 48 10.99 8.15 21.55
C CYS A 48 10.45 8.16 20.12
N SER A 49 10.98 7.34 19.21
CA SER A 49 10.60 7.33 17.79
C SER A 49 9.31 6.54 17.51
N ALA A 50 9.14 5.37 18.14
CA ALA A 50 7.96 4.53 17.96
C ALA A 50 6.62 5.26 18.24
N PRO A 51 6.44 5.98 19.37
CA PRO A 51 5.18 6.66 19.64
C PRO A 51 4.93 7.86 18.72
N ARG A 52 5.98 8.51 18.19
CA ARG A 52 5.85 9.59 17.19
C ARG A 52 5.42 9.06 15.82
N LEU A 53 5.93 7.90 15.41
CA LEU A 53 5.46 7.21 14.20
C LEU A 53 4.00 6.80 14.35
N LEU A 54 3.63 6.20 15.48
CA LEU A 54 2.24 5.81 15.78
C LEU A 54 1.29 7.01 15.75
N GLN A 55 1.70 8.12 16.36
CA GLN A 55 0.94 9.37 16.37
C GLN A 55 0.77 9.95 14.96
N SER A 56 1.80 9.89 14.11
CA SER A 56 1.73 10.38 12.73
C SER A 56 0.72 9.58 11.92
N ILE A 57 0.74 8.25 12.05
CA ILE A 57 -0.24 7.36 11.42
C ILE A 57 -1.66 7.64 11.94
N ALA A 58 -1.82 7.88 13.25
CA ALA A 58 -3.11 8.20 13.84
C ALA A 58 -3.68 9.56 13.38
N LYS A 59 -2.82 10.53 13.07
CA LYS A 59 -3.21 11.85 12.54
C LYS A 59 -3.74 11.78 11.10
N ASP A 60 -3.24 10.84 10.30
CA ASP A 60 -3.68 10.66 8.92
C ASP A 60 -5.09 10.05 8.82
N ASP A 61 -5.68 9.62 9.94
CA ASP A 61 -7.04 9.07 10.05
C ASP A 61 -7.32 7.96 9.01
N VAL A 62 -6.27 7.16 8.74
CA VAL A 62 -6.30 6.01 7.83
C VAL A 62 -6.95 4.80 8.53
N ILE A 63 -6.73 4.70 9.85
CA ILE A 63 -7.18 3.59 10.66
C ILE A 63 -7.94 4.13 11.89
N PRO A 64 -9.28 4.03 11.93
CA PRO A 64 -10.10 4.70 12.93
C PRO A 64 -9.88 4.17 14.36
N PHE A 65 -9.42 2.93 14.53
CA PHE A 65 -9.12 2.40 15.86
C PHE A 65 -7.88 3.05 16.49
N LEU A 66 -6.98 3.64 15.68
CA LEU A 66 -5.78 4.34 16.16
C LEU A 66 -6.05 5.80 16.53
N ALA A 67 -7.26 6.33 16.28
CA ALA A 67 -7.61 7.73 16.56
C ALA A 67 -7.27 8.21 17.98
N PRO A 68 -7.40 7.40 19.07
CA PRO A 68 -7.02 7.83 20.41
C PRO A 68 -5.52 8.22 20.53
N PHE A 69 -4.65 7.61 19.72
CA PHE A 69 -3.21 7.87 19.72
C PHE A 69 -2.82 9.17 19.00
N ALA A 70 -3.75 9.84 18.32
CA ALA A 70 -3.51 11.14 17.71
C ALA A 70 -3.44 12.28 18.75
N ARG A 71 -3.94 12.05 19.98
CA ARG A 71 -3.99 13.05 21.05
C ARG A 71 -2.59 13.37 21.57
N VAL A 72 -2.28 14.66 21.64
CA VAL A 72 -1.02 15.19 22.20
C VAL A 72 -1.22 15.96 23.49
N THR A 73 -0.18 15.96 24.31
CA THR A 73 -0.07 16.84 25.48
C THR A 73 0.26 18.29 25.04
N LYS A 74 0.17 19.26 25.95
CA LYS A 74 0.52 20.67 25.72
C LYS A 74 1.93 20.88 25.12
N SER A 75 2.87 19.97 25.43
CA SER A 75 4.24 19.99 24.90
C SER A 75 4.40 19.24 23.56
N ASN A 76 3.30 18.91 22.88
CA ASN A 76 3.28 18.14 21.63
C ASN A 76 3.86 16.70 21.73
N GLU A 77 3.80 16.12 22.93
CA GLU A 77 4.27 14.76 23.19
C GLU A 77 3.12 13.73 23.12
N PRO A 78 3.29 12.60 22.40
CA PRO A 78 2.29 11.54 22.29
C PRO A 78 2.31 10.62 23.52
N PHE A 79 1.79 11.10 24.66
CA PHE A 79 1.84 10.39 25.95
C PHE A 79 1.14 9.02 25.92
N LEU A 80 -0.05 8.93 25.29
CA LEU A 80 -0.78 7.67 25.16
C LEU A 80 0.00 6.66 24.31
N GLY A 81 0.64 7.13 23.24
CA GLY A 81 1.49 6.31 22.38
C GLY A 81 2.71 5.79 23.14
N LEU A 82 3.37 6.66 23.93
CA LEU A 82 4.53 6.28 24.74
C LEU A 82 4.18 5.19 25.74
N LEU A 83 3.06 5.33 26.46
CA LEU A 83 2.59 4.34 27.42
C LEU A 83 2.32 2.98 26.75
N PHE A 84 1.70 3.01 25.57
CA PHE A 84 1.42 1.79 24.80
C PHE A 84 2.69 1.10 24.31
N THR A 85 3.64 1.85 23.75
CA THR A 85 4.92 1.27 23.30
C THR A 85 5.76 0.76 24.46
N ALA A 86 5.75 1.45 25.60
CA ALA A 86 6.44 1.00 26.81
C ALA A 86 5.82 -0.30 27.35
N PHE A 87 4.49 -0.42 27.35
CA PHE A 87 3.80 -1.64 27.75
C PHE A 87 4.16 -2.83 26.85
N ILE A 88 4.20 -2.64 25.53
CA ILE A 88 4.63 -3.70 24.60
C ILE A 88 6.09 -4.10 24.83
N ALA A 89 6.97 -3.12 25.02
CA ALA A 89 8.39 -3.38 25.30
C ALA A 89 8.57 -4.16 26.61
N GLU A 90 7.84 -3.80 27.66
CA GLU A 90 7.87 -4.51 28.94
C GLU A 90 7.40 -5.96 28.80
N LEU A 91 6.32 -6.20 28.06
CA LEU A 91 5.85 -7.57 27.76
C LEU A 91 6.91 -8.39 27.02
N ALA A 92 7.63 -7.78 26.07
CA ALA A 92 8.71 -8.45 25.36
C ALA A 92 9.89 -8.79 26.29
N ILE A 93 10.26 -7.88 27.21
CA ILE A 93 11.33 -8.13 28.19
C ILE A 93 10.95 -9.27 29.14
N LEU A 94 9.69 -9.32 29.60
CA LEU A 94 9.20 -10.36 30.51
C LEU A 94 9.23 -11.78 29.91
N LEU A 95 9.16 -11.91 28.58
CA LEU A 95 9.27 -13.21 27.91
C LEU A 95 10.70 -13.80 27.98
N GLY A 96 11.73 -12.99 28.27
CA GLY A 96 13.08 -13.45 28.59
C GLY A 96 13.86 -14.14 27.46
N ALA A 97 13.28 -14.27 26.26
CA ALA A 97 13.87 -14.93 25.10
C ALA A 97 14.28 -13.90 24.03
N VAL A 98 15.41 -13.22 24.27
CA VAL A 98 15.89 -12.13 23.39
C VAL A 98 16.16 -12.61 21.96
N ASP A 99 16.67 -13.84 21.80
CA ASP A 99 16.99 -14.42 20.49
C ASP A 99 15.73 -14.65 19.64
N ASP A 100 14.65 -15.16 20.25
CA ASP A 100 13.37 -15.37 19.56
C ASP A 100 12.70 -14.05 19.17
N ILE A 101 12.79 -13.05 20.06
CA ILE A 101 12.25 -11.70 19.81
C ILE A 101 13.00 -11.01 18.68
N ALA A 102 14.34 -11.14 18.64
CA ALA A 102 15.18 -10.58 17.59
C ALA A 102 14.80 -11.16 16.22
N ALA A 103 14.62 -12.48 16.13
CA ALA A 103 14.18 -13.13 14.89
C ALA A 103 12.85 -12.55 14.39
N VAL A 104 11.85 -12.39 15.26
CA VAL A 104 10.53 -11.82 14.90
C VAL A 104 10.65 -10.36 14.43
N LEU A 105 11.47 -9.54 15.09
CA LEU A 105 11.72 -8.15 14.70
C LEU A 105 12.35 -8.04 13.30
N ASP A 106 13.31 -8.93 12.99
CA ASP A 106 13.98 -8.95 11.68
C ASP A 106 12.98 -9.16 10.54
N PHE A 107 11.96 -10.01 10.72
CA PHE A 107 10.89 -10.17 9.73
C PHE A 107 10.12 -8.85 9.49
N PHE A 108 9.79 -8.09 10.53
CA PHE A 108 9.10 -6.81 10.36
C PHE A 108 9.97 -5.76 9.64
N PHE A 109 11.27 -5.68 9.96
CA PHE A 109 12.20 -4.78 9.28
C PHE A 109 12.43 -5.18 7.81
N LEU A 110 12.66 -6.47 7.53
CA LEU A 110 12.81 -7.00 6.18
C LEU A 110 11.56 -6.73 5.33
N MET A 111 10.36 -6.90 5.90
CA MET A 111 9.11 -6.57 5.21
C MET A 111 9.02 -5.08 4.87
N CYS A 112 9.38 -4.20 5.80
CA CYS A 112 9.41 -2.75 5.55
C CYS A 112 10.38 -2.40 4.40
N TYR A 113 11.60 -2.93 4.44
CA TYR A 113 12.59 -2.71 3.39
C TYR A 113 12.18 -3.30 2.04
N ALA A 114 11.55 -4.47 2.03
CA ALA A 114 11.02 -5.09 0.82
C ALA A 114 9.93 -4.20 0.18
N PHE A 115 8.97 -3.70 0.97
CA PHE A 115 7.88 -2.86 0.46
C PHE A 115 8.35 -1.51 -0.05
N VAL A 116 9.26 -0.84 0.66
CA VAL A 116 9.83 0.44 0.19
C VAL A 116 10.50 0.24 -1.18
N ASN A 117 11.32 -0.80 -1.31
CA ASN A 117 11.98 -1.12 -2.57
C ASN A 117 10.98 -1.49 -3.68
N LEU A 118 9.95 -2.28 -3.37
CA LEU A 118 8.93 -2.69 -4.33
C LEU A 118 8.09 -1.50 -4.81
N ILE A 119 7.68 -0.61 -3.90
CA ILE A 119 6.94 0.61 -4.24
C ILE A 119 7.79 1.53 -5.12
N CYS A 120 9.07 1.74 -4.79
CA CYS A 120 9.95 2.55 -5.62
C CYS A 120 10.12 1.95 -7.03
N ALA A 121 10.28 0.63 -7.15
CA ALA A 121 10.36 -0.05 -8.44
C ALA A 121 9.05 0.08 -9.23
N LEU A 122 7.90 -0.16 -8.60
CA LEU A 122 6.58 -0.06 -9.22
C LEU A 122 6.28 1.36 -9.71
N HIS A 123 6.55 2.39 -8.90
CA HIS A 123 6.31 3.77 -9.30
C HIS A 123 7.18 4.21 -10.49
N SER A 124 8.42 3.71 -10.55
CA SER A 124 9.32 3.94 -11.70
C SER A 124 8.87 3.19 -12.96
N LEU A 125 8.47 1.93 -12.84
CA LEU A 125 8.03 1.10 -13.97
C LEU A 125 6.66 1.51 -14.51
N LEU A 126 5.74 1.88 -13.61
CA LEU A 126 4.38 2.29 -13.97
C LEU A 126 4.31 3.76 -14.39
N GLY A 127 5.38 4.56 -14.25
CA GLY A 127 5.37 5.97 -14.60
C GLY A 127 4.32 6.74 -13.80
N ALA A 128 4.33 6.62 -12.47
CA ALA A 128 3.36 7.31 -11.63
C ALA A 128 3.47 8.84 -11.82
N PRO A 129 2.34 9.59 -11.90
CA PRO A 129 2.33 10.97 -12.38
C PRO A 129 3.23 11.93 -11.57
N ASN A 130 3.33 11.69 -10.25
CA ASN A 130 4.11 12.53 -9.34
C ASN A 130 5.51 11.96 -9.02
N TRP A 131 5.93 10.86 -9.65
CA TRP A 131 7.19 10.19 -9.33
C TRP A 131 8.34 10.71 -10.19
N ARG A 132 9.28 11.47 -9.59
CA ARG A 132 10.47 12.03 -10.25
C ARG A 132 11.72 11.95 -9.36
N PRO A 133 12.35 10.77 -9.23
CA PRO A 133 13.53 10.60 -8.39
C PRO A 133 14.70 11.43 -8.96
N ARG A 134 15.19 12.40 -8.17
CA ARG A 134 16.32 13.29 -8.58
C ARG A 134 17.70 12.73 -8.20
N PHE A 135 17.75 11.61 -7.51
CA PHE A 135 19.02 11.04 -7.02
C PHE A 135 19.81 10.40 -8.17
N LYS A 136 21.09 10.77 -8.30
CA LYS A 136 21.95 10.40 -9.43
C LYS A 136 22.15 8.89 -9.63
N TYR A 137 22.24 8.12 -8.54
CA TYR A 137 22.51 6.67 -8.60
C TYR A 137 21.26 5.80 -8.44
N TYR A 138 20.08 6.41 -8.56
CA TYR A 138 18.83 5.66 -8.50
C TYR A 138 18.56 4.97 -9.85
N HIS A 139 18.35 3.65 -9.82
CA HIS A 139 17.84 2.90 -10.96
C HIS A 139 16.81 1.88 -10.47
N TRP A 140 15.73 1.68 -11.23
CA TRP A 140 14.61 0.80 -10.83
C TRP A 140 15.06 -0.64 -10.59
N SER A 141 16.06 -1.13 -11.34
CA SER A 141 16.59 -2.50 -11.17
C SER A 141 17.26 -2.70 -9.81
N LEU A 142 17.89 -1.66 -9.24
CA LEU A 142 18.51 -1.73 -7.91
C LEU A 142 17.42 -1.93 -6.84
N SER A 143 16.29 -1.24 -6.97
CA SER A 143 15.14 -1.42 -6.08
C SER A 143 14.53 -2.83 -6.23
N VAL A 144 14.41 -3.36 -7.45
CA VAL A 144 13.94 -4.74 -7.67
C VAL A 144 14.90 -5.75 -7.02
N ALA A 145 16.20 -5.58 -7.21
CA ALA A 145 17.21 -6.44 -6.61
C ALA A 145 17.18 -6.38 -5.07
N GLY A 146 17.01 -5.19 -4.49
CA GLY A 146 16.84 -5.01 -3.05
C GLY A 146 15.59 -5.70 -2.50
N ALA A 147 14.44 -5.55 -3.17
CA ALA A 147 13.21 -6.25 -2.78
C ALA A 147 13.38 -7.77 -2.87
N PHE A 148 13.98 -8.28 -3.95
CA PHE A 148 14.28 -9.70 -4.10
C PHE A 148 15.19 -10.21 -2.99
N LEU A 149 16.26 -9.48 -2.65
CA LEU A 149 17.18 -9.85 -1.59
C LEU A 149 16.48 -9.89 -0.22
N CYS A 150 15.61 -8.92 0.08
CA CYS A 150 14.84 -8.93 1.31
C CYS A 150 13.92 -10.16 1.42
N PHE A 151 13.17 -10.48 0.35
CA PHE A 151 12.34 -11.69 0.34
C PHE A 151 13.18 -12.97 0.39
N PHE A 152 14.30 -13.02 -0.32
CA PHE A 152 15.20 -14.16 -0.30
C PHE A 152 15.71 -14.45 1.11
N ILE A 153 16.23 -13.45 1.83
CA ILE A 153 16.69 -13.59 3.22
C ILE A 153 15.53 -14.07 4.10
N MET A 154 14.36 -13.46 3.96
CA MET A 154 13.20 -13.79 4.78
C MET A 154 12.74 -15.24 4.60
N PHE A 155 12.68 -15.75 3.37
CA PHE A 155 12.33 -17.15 3.11
C PHE A 155 13.47 -18.13 3.43
N ALA A 156 14.73 -17.68 3.35
CA ALA A 156 15.89 -18.50 3.68
C ALA A 156 16.06 -18.71 5.20
N SER A 157 15.69 -17.73 6.02
CA SER A 157 15.65 -17.90 7.49
C SER A 157 14.53 -18.85 7.88
N GLU A 158 13.26 -18.40 7.87
CA GLU A 158 12.11 -19.23 8.23
C GLU A 158 10.90 -18.92 7.36
N TRP A 159 10.61 -19.83 6.43
CA TRP A 159 9.49 -19.68 5.49
C TRP A 159 8.11 -19.58 6.15
N HIS A 160 7.91 -20.22 7.31
CA HIS A 160 6.63 -20.15 8.04
C HIS A 160 6.35 -18.73 8.57
N TYR A 161 7.33 -18.12 9.25
CA TYR A 161 7.20 -16.75 9.76
C TYR A 161 7.12 -15.74 8.61
N ALA A 162 7.86 -15.98 7.52
CA ALA A 162 7.77 -15.19 6.29
C ALA A 162 6.34 -15.14 5.72
N LEU A 163 5.66 -16.30 5.62
CA LEU A 163 4.29 -16.39 5.14
C LEU A 163 3.30 -15.67 6.07
N ILE A 164 3.45 -15.82 7.39
CA ILE A 164 2.60 -15.14 8.37
C ILE A 164 2.78 -13.62 8.26
N ALA A 165 4.03 -13.14 8.21
CA ALA A 165 4.33 -11.71 8.08
C ALA A 165 3.80 -11.13 6.76
N CYS A 166 3.95 -11.85 5.64
CA CYS A 166 3.38 -11.46 4.35
C CYS A 166 1.85 -11.40 4.40
N GLY A 167 1.21 -12.43 4.95
CA GLY A 167 -0.25 -12.51 5.09
C GLY A 167 -0.81 -11.39 5.96
N LEU A 168 -0.20 -11.14 7.11
CA LEU A 168 -0.57 -10.03 7.99
C LEU A 168 -0.44 -8.68 7.29
N THR A 169 0.68 -8.46 6.58
CA THR A 169 0.90 -7.17 5.90
C THR A 169 -0.06 -6.97 4.74
N LEU A 170 -0.36 -8.02 3.96
CA LEU A 170 -1.37 -7.97 2.91
C LEU A 170 -2.78 -7.69 3.46
N ALA A 171 -3.14 -8.28 4.60
CA ALA A 171 -4.40 -8.01 5.28
C ALA A 171 -4.51 -6.54 5.73
N ILE A 172 -3.45 -6.00 6.34
CA ILE A 172 -3.41 -4.59 6.74
C ILE A 172 -3.50 -3.67 5.52
N TYR A 173 -2.73 -3.95 4.47
CA TYR A 173 -2.77 -3.18 3.22
C TYR A 173 -4.18 -3.15 2.61
N LYS A 174 -4.83 -4.31 2.49
CA LYS A 174 -6.20 -4.41 1.96
C LYS A 174 -7.22 -3.73 2.85
N TYR A 175 -7.06 -3.81 4.17
CA TYR A 175 -7.92 -3.11 5.11
C TYR A 175 -7.82 -1.59 4.96
N VAL A 176 -6.59 -1.06 4.86
CA VAL A 176 -6.32 0.37 4.63
C VAL A 176 -6.89 0.83 3.30
N GLU A 177 -6.65 0.08 2.22
CA GLU A 177 -7.18 0.36 0.89
C GLU A 177 -8.72 0.45 0.89
N TRP A 178 -9.39 -0.50 1.56
CA TRP A 178 -10.85 -0.51 1.67
C TRP A 178 -11.40 0.68 2.47
N LYS A 179 -10.76 1.03 3.60
CA LYS A 179 -11.17 2.17 4.42
C LYS A 179 -10.92 3.50 3.71
N GLY A 180 -9.78 3.65 3.03
CA GLY A 180 -9.47 4.83 2.23
C GLY A 180 -10.51 5.05 1.13
N ALA A 181 -10.84 3.99 0.36
CA ALA A 181 -11.86 4.06 -0.67
C ALA A 181 -13.25 4.44 -0.11
N LYS A 182 -13.61 3.93 1.07
CA LYS A 182 -14.88 4.28 1.75
C LYS A 182 -14.92 5.75 2.20
N LYS A 183 -13.79 6.31 2.64
CA LYS A 183 -13.70 7.71 3.10
C LYS A 183 -13.82 8.70 1.93
N GLU A 184 -13.13 8.43 0.83
CA GLU A 184 -13.14 9.29 -0.36
C GLU A 184 -14.47 9.23 -1.14
N TRP A 185 -15.05 8.04 -1.27
CA TRP A 185 -16.17 7.81 -2.19
C TRP A 185 -17.48 7.33 -1.53
N GLY A 186 -17.51 7.20 -0.20
CA GLY A 186 -18.68 6.77 0.59
C GLY A 186 -18.97 5.27 0.56
N ASP A 187 -18.87 4.63 -0.61
CA ASP A 187 -19.04 3.19 -0.83
C ASP A 187 -17.67 2.51 -1.06
N GLY A 188 -17.21 1.62 -0.18
CA GLY A 188 -15.84 1.07 -0.24
C GLY A 188 -15.50 0.31 -1.55
N ILE A 189 -16.39 -0.57 -2.03
CA ILE A 189 -16.15 -1.35 -3.25
C ILE A 189 -16.26 -0.49 -4.51
N ARG A 190 -17.28 0.39 -4.59
CA ARG A 190 -17.44 1.33 -5.71
C ARG A 190 -16.30 2.35 -5.74
N GLY A 191 -15.87 2.83 -4.57
CA GLY A 191 -14.74 3.73 -4.41
C GLY A 191 -13.44 3.12 -4.92
N LEU A 192 -13.21 1.83 -4.66
CA LEU A 192 -12.03 1.14 -5.19
C LEU A 192 -12.02 1.14 -6.74
N ALA A 193 -13.17 0.85 -7.35
CA ALA A 193 -13.31 0.89 -8.80
C ALA A 193 -13.10 2.30 -9.37
N LEU A 194 -13.65 3.32 -8.71
CA LEU A 194 -13.48 4.73 -9.12
C LEU A 194 -12.04 5.21 -8.98
N THR A 195 -11.34 4.91 -7.88
CA THR A 195 -9.93 5.25 -7.70
C THR A 195 -9.06 4.57 -8.76
N THR A 196 -9.33 3.30 -9.07
CA THR A 196 -8.62 2.56 -10.12
C THR A 196 -8.86 3.18 -11.50
N ALA A 197 -10.10 3.58 -11.79
CA ALA A 197 -10.46 4.25 -13.03
C ALA A 197 -9.78 5.62 -13.14
N GLN A 198 -9.80 6.43 -12.08
CA GLN A 198 -9.13 7.73 -12.02
C GLN A 198 -7.62 7.59 -12.25
N TYR A 199 -6.97 6.66 -11.55
CA TYR A 199 -5.53 6.41 -11.72
C TYR A 199 -5.20 5.97 -13.15
N SER A 200 -6.02 5.11 -13.73
CA SER A 200 -5.86 4.66 -15.12
C SER A 200 -6.02 5.82 -16.11
N LEU A 201 -7.01 6.69 -15.91
CA LEU A 201 -7.23 7.88 -16.74
C LEU A 201 -6.08 8.89 -16.63
N LEU A 202 -5.58 9.16 -15.41
CA LEU A 202 -4.43 10.05 -15.20
C LEU A 202 -3.14 9.53 -15.85
N LYS A 203 -3.04 8.21 -16.01
CA LYS A 203 -1.90 7.55 -16.65
C LYS A 203 -2.02 7.48 -18.17
N VAL A 204 -3.23 7.62 -18.72
CA VAL A 204 -3.43 7.79 -20.16
C VAL A 204 -2.95 9.21 -20.52
N GLU A 205 -1.66 9.34 -20.84
CA GLU A 205 -1.14 10.54 -21.49
C GLU A 205 -1.74 10.67 -22.90
N ASP A 206 -1.97 11.91 -23.35
CA ASP A 206 -2.24 12.29 -24.75
C ASP A 206 -0.99 12.06 -25.63
N LYS A 207 -0.43 10.85 -25.61
CA LYS A 207 0.54 10.45 -26.63
C LYS A 207 -0.23 10.24 -27.91
N ASP A 208 0.15 10.98 -28.96
CA ASP A 208 -0.44 10.83 -30.28
C ASP A 208 -0.49 9.34 -30.64
N PRO A 209 -1.68 8.78 -30.91
CA PRO A 209 -1.79 7.38 -31.25
C PRO A 209 -0.95 7.13 -32.50
N HIS A 210 0.06 6.25 -32.38
CA HIS A 210 0.91 5.95 -33.52
C HIS A 210 0.03 5.49 -34.69
N PRO A 211 0.22 6.01 -35.92
CA PRO A 211 -0.64 5.70 -37.08
C PRO A 211 -0.76 4.21 -37.43
N LYS A 212 0.13 3.35 -36.89
CA LYS A 212 0.10 1.89 -37.09
C LYS A 212 -0.83 1.16 -36.12
N ASN A 213 -1.28 1.81 -35.05
CA ASN A 213 -2.03 1.18 -33.96
C ASN A 213 -3.36 1.90 -33.71
N TRP A 214 -3.97 2.41 -34.79
CA TRP A 214 -5.27 3.07 -34.72
C TRP A 214 -6.35 2.11 -34.22
N ARG A 215 -7.14 2.56 -33.25
CA ARG A 215 -8.30 1.83 -32.71
C ARG A 215 -9.53 2.74 -32.77
N PRO A 216 -10.63 2.34 -33.42
CA PRO A 216 -11.82 3.16 -33.51
C PRO A 216 -12.45 3.36 -32.13
N GLN A 217 -12.56 4.62 -31.69
CA GLN A 217 -13.41 5.04 -30.58
C GLN A 217 -14.68 5.62 -31.19
N LEU A 218 -15.82 4.96 -30.99
CA LEU A 218 -17.07 5.33 -31.65
C LEU A 218 -17.82 6.35 -30.81
N LEU A 219 -18.15 7.49 -31.41
CA LEU A 219 -19.14 8.44 -30.90
C LEU A 219 -20.41 8.27 -31.73
N ILE A 220 -21.42 7.64 -31.14
CA ILE A 220 -22.67 7.31 -31.79
C ILE A 220 -23.67 8.43 -31.50
N LEU A 221 -23.98 9.22 -32.52
CA LEU A 221 -24.99 10.29 -32.41
C LEU A 221 -26.35 9.71 -32.74
N VAL A 222 -27.27 9.78 -31.80
CA VAL A 222 -28.63 9.28 -31.95
C VAL A 222 -29.58 10.47 -31.92
N ASP A 223 -30.23 10.73 -33.04
CA ASP A 223 -31.31 11.71 -33.14
C ASP A 223 -32.64 10.96 -33.14
N GLY A 224 -33.42 11.09 -32.07
CA GLY A 224 -34.67 10.37 -31.94
C GLY A 224 -35.40 10.69 -30.64
N LYS A 225 -36.73 10.74 -30.73
CA LYS A 225 -37.60 10.82 -29.54
C LYS A 225 -37.57 9.46 -28.85
N TYR A 226 -36.65 9.26 -27.89
CA TYR A 226 -36.71 8.12 -26.98
C TYR A 226 -37.93 8.29 -26.06
N SER A 227 -39.10 7.86 -26.53
CA SER A 227 -40.29 7.68 -25.71
C SER A 227 -40.46 6.18 -25.46
N LYS A 228 -40.90 5.77 -24.27
CA LYS A 228 -41.16 4.36 -23.93
C LYS A 228 -42.10 3.65 -24.91
N GLU A 229 -42.87 4.42 -25.68
CA GLU A 229 -43.89 3.93 -26.62
C GLU A 229 -43.42 3.93 -28.09
N THR A 230 -42.37 4.67 -28.45
CA THR A 230 -41.86 4.74 -29.83
C THR A 230 -40.35 4.57 -29.87
N ILE A 231 -39.92 3.35 -30.18
CA ILE A 231 -38.51 3.04 -30.42
C ILE A 231 -38.23 3.28 -31.90
N ASP A 232 -37.42 4.28 -32.24
CA ASP A 232 -36.95 4.44 -33.62
C ASP A 232 -35.98 3.30 -33.97
N LEU A 233 -36.43 2.42 -34.88
CA LEU A 233 -35.67 1.27 -35.37
C LEU A 233 -34.32 1.66 -35.99
N ARG A 234 -34.19 2.90 -36.51
CA ARG A 234 -32.94 3.40 -37.08
C ARG A 234 -31.85 3.53 -36.01
N SER A 235 -32.21 4.06 -34.85
CA SER A 235 -31.32 4.24 -33.71
C SER A 235 -30.86 2.91 -33.12
N VAL A 236 -31.77 1.93 -33.06
CA VAL A 236 -31.45 0.56 -32.59
C VAL A 236 -30.50 -0.15 -33.56
N ASN A 237 -30.72 -0.03 -34.87
CA ASN A 237 -29.84 -0.63 -35.86
C ASN A 237 -28.43 -0.01 -35.84
N LEU A 238 -28.33 1.30 -35.60
CA LEU A 238 -27.05 2.00 -35.44
C LEU A 238 -26.28 1.51 -34.21
N LEU A 239 -26.97 1.30 -33.08
CA LEU A 239 -26.38 0.73 -31.86
C LEU A 239 -25.93 -0.72 -32.06
N ASN A 240 -26.74 -1.53 -32.75
CA ASN A 240 -26.39 -2.91 -33.10
C ASN A 240 -25.16 -2.98 -34.01
N LEU A 241 -25.08 -2.12 -35.03
CA LEU A 241 -23.92 -2.01 -35.90
C LEU A 241 -22.67 -1.61 -35.11
N ALA A 242 -22.79 -0.62 -34.21
CA ALA A 242 -21.67 -0.20 -33.37
C ALA A 242 -21.23 -1.32 -32.41
N GLY A 243 -22.18 -2.08 -31.85
CA GLY A 243 -21.93 -3.27 -31.05
C GLY A 243 -21.15 -4.33 -31.84
N GLN A 244 -21.55 -4.61 -33.08
CA GLN A 244 -20.85 -5.55 -33.97
C GLN A 244 -19.45 -5.07 -34.34
N MET A 245 -19.29 -3.78 -34.66
CA MET A 245 -17.99 -3.19 -35.00
C MET A 245 -17.00 -3.23 -33.83
N LYS A 246 -17.49 -3.14 -32.59
CA LYS A 246 -16.64 -3.15 -31.39
C LYS A 246 -16.45 -4.54 -30.80
N ALA A 247 -17.36 -5.48 -31.08
CA ALA A 247 -17.36 -6.83 -30.52
C ALA A 247 -17.14 -6.83 -28.99
N GLY A 248 -17.77 -5.88 -28.29
CA GLY A 248 -17.65 -5.70 -26.83
C GLY A 248 -16.32 -5.13 -26.32
N ARG A 249 -15.43 -4.61 -27.19
CA ARG A 249 -14.10 -4.13 -26.80
C ARG A 249 -13.88 -2.63 -27.10
N GLY A 250 -13.27 -1.95 -26.13
CA GLY A 250 -12.89 -0.53 -26.22
C GLY A 250 -14.06 0.43 -25.95
N LEU A 251 -13.83 1.72 -26.19
CA LEU A 251 -14.79 2.77 -25.84
C LEU A 251 -15.81 3.02 -26.97
N ALA A 252 -17.09 3.07 -26.62
CA ALA A 252 -18.18 3.56 -27.45
C ALA A 252 -19.09 4.46 -26.60
N ILE A 253 -19.30 5.70 -27.05
CA ILE A 253 -20.12 6.69 -26.34
C ILE A 253 -21.34 6.97 -27.21
N THR A 254 -22.54 6.85 -26.64
CA THR A 254 -23.79 7.21 -27.32
C THR A 254 -24.27 8.55 -26.79
N VAL A 255 -24.54 9.51 -27.69
CA VAL A 255 -25.02 10.85 -27.36
C VAL A 255 -26.35 11.08 -28.04
N GLY A 256 -27.37 11.43 -27.24
CA GLY A 256 -28.68 11.83 -27.72
C GLY A 256 -28.93 13.31 -27.50
N PHE A 257 -29.47 14.01 -28.51
CA PHE A 257 -29.84 15.41 -28.39
C PHE A 257 -31.33 15.55 -28.09
N VAL A 258 -31.68 16.27 -27.02
CA VAL A 258 -33.08 16.56 -26.66
C VAL A 258 -33.37 18.02 -26.95
N LYS A 259 -34.15 18.29 -28.02
CA LYS A 259 -34.60 19.65 -28.36
C LYS A 259 -35.85 20.02 -27.53
N SER A 260 -35.80 21.18 -26.87
CA SER A 260 -36.93 21.75 -26.13
C SER A 260 -36.84 23.27 -26.11
N ASP A 261 -37.97 23.94 -26.30
CA ASP A 261 -38.06 25.41 -26.26
C ASP A 261 -38.32 25.95 -24.84
N ASN A 262 -38.69 25.09 -23.88
CA ASN A 262 -38.98 25.45 -22.48
C ASN A 262 -38.12 24.67 -21.47
N LEU A 263 -37.58 25.37 -20.46
CA LEU A 263 -36.70 24.82 -19.42
C LEU A 263 -37.40 23.79 -18.51
N HIS A 264 -38.69 23.99 -18.21
CA HIS A 264 -39.48 23.08 -17.39
C HIS A 264 -39.88 21.80 -18.16
N GLY A 265 -40.00 21.87 -19.48
CA GLY A 265 -40.21 20.71 -20.36
C GLY A 265 -38.95 19.87 -20.57
N LEU A 266 -37.76 20.48 -20.40
CA LEU A 266 -36.45 19.83 -20.52
C LEU A 266 -36.23 18.80 -19.42
N LYS A 267 -36.43 19.15 -18.14
CA LYS A 267 -36.26 18.21 -17.01
C LYS A 267 -37.18 17.00 -17.15
N LYS A 268 -38.45 17.22 -17.49
CA LYS A 268 -39.44 16.15 -17.66
C LYS A 268 -39.07 15.20 -18.81
N ARG A 269 -38.64 15.74 -19.97
CA ARG A 269 -38.17 14.93 -21.10
C ARG A 269 -36.83 14.25 -20.84
N ALA A 270 -35.93 14.85 -20.07
CA ALA A 270 -34.65 14.24 -19.70
C ALA A 270 -34.84 13.04 -18.76
N ASP A 271 -35.79 13.12 -17.82
CA ASP A 271 -36.13 12.01 -16.92
C ASP A 271 -36.78 10.81 -17.65
N ASP A 272 -37.51 11.08 -18.76
CA ASP A 272 -38.09 10.03 -19.60
C ASP A 272 -37.03 9.27 -20.43
N VAL A 273 -35.90 9.91 -20.75
CA VAL A 273 -34.78 9.35 -21.53
C VAL A 273 -33.79 8.59 -20.61
N ARG A 274 -34.28 7.88 -19.59
CA ARG A 274 -33.44 6.98 -18.79
C ARG A 274 -32.93 5.83 -19.67
N ILE A 275 -31.68 5.97 -20.09
CA ILE A 275 -30.92 4.99 -20.85
C ILE A 275 -30.88 3.69 -20.05
N CYS A 276 -31.52 2.65 -20.56
CA CYS A 276 -31.25 1.29 -20.12
C CYS A 276 -29.77 1.03 -20.40
N GLY A 277 -28.95 0.92 -19.35
CA GLY A 277 -27.59 0.43 -19.50
C GLY A 277 -27.66 -0.98 -20.08
N PHE A 278 -27.46 -1.09 -21.39
CA PHE A 278 -27.19 -2.37 -22.00
C PHE A 278 -25.80 -2.79 -21.54
N SER A 279 -25.77 -3.57 -20.47
CA SER A 279 -24.60 -4.40 -20.18
C SER A 279 -24.52 -5.41 -21.32
N CYS A 280 -23.52 -5.26 -22.18
CA CYS A 280 -23.03 -6.39 -22.98
C CYS A 280 -22.34 -7.39 -22.05
#